data_AF-A0A3B9UUY8-F1
#
_entry.id   AF-A0A3B9UUY8-F1
#
_cell.length_a   1.000
_cell.length_b   1.000
_cell.length_c   1.000
_cell.angle_alpha   90.00
_cell.angle_beta   90.00
_cell.angle_gamma   90.00
#
_symmetry.space_group_name_H-M   'P 1'
#
loop_
_entity.id
_entity.type
_entity.pdbx_description
1 polymer ?
#
loop_
_entity_poly.entity_id
_entity_poly.type
_entity_poly.pdbx_seq_one_letter_code
_entity_poly.pdbx_strand_id
1 'polypeptide(L)' 'DVITLNSNIEEPIGVYVEEQLTYSGKPGLYGKNRAVQILDFTDKDVEEDE' A
#
# COMPACT_ATOMS: atom_id res chain seq x y z
N ASP A 1 0.12 23.99 11.94
CA ASP A 1 -1.00 23.07 12.21
C ASP A 1 -0.55 21.63 12.11
N VAL A 2 -1.20 20.75 12.87
CA VAL A 2 -0.93 19.31 12.91
C VAL A 2 -2.24 18.60 12.55
N ILE A 3 -2.18 17.66 11.61
CA ILE A 3 -3.33 16.84 11.21
C ILE A 3 -3.03 15.40 11.62
N THR A 4 -3.85 14.83 12.49
CA THR A 4 -3.73 13.44 12.94
C THR A 4 -4.35 12.51 11.90
N LEU A 5 -3.64 11.43 11.58
CA LEU A 5 -4.16 10.35 10.73
C LEU A 5 -4.73 9.22 11.59
N ASN A 6 -5.70 8.49 11.04
CA ASN A 6 -6.32 7.33 11.70
C ASN A 6 -5.51 6.04 11.54
N SER A 7 -4.40 6.06 10.80
CA SER A 7 -3.55 4.90 10.53
C SER A 7 -2.47 4.74 11.60
N ASN A 8 -2.19 3.50 12.01
CA ASN A 8 -1.06 3.20 12.90
C ASN A 8 0.28 3.22 12.12
N ILE A 9 1.39 3.50 12.81
CA ILE A 9 2.73 3.48 12.19
C ILE A 9 3.23 2.07 11.90
N GLU A 10 2.74 1.06 12.62
CA GLU A 10 3.11 -0.35 12.45
C GLU A 10 2.26 -1.08 11.41
N GLU A 11 1.18 -0.45 10.93
CA GLU A 11 0.28 -1.03 9.93
C GLU A 11 0.88 -0.88 8.51
N PRO A 12 0.73 -1.91 7.64
CA PRO A 12 1.01 -1.76 6.22
C PRO A 12 0.20 -0.63 5.58
N ILE A 13 0.79 0.06 4.62
CA ILE A 13 0.11 1.09 3.82
C ILE A 13 -0.48 0.49 2.54
N GLY A 14 -1.54 1.10 2.03
CA GLY A 14 -2.05 0.81 0.69
C GLY A 14 -1.15 1.39 -0.40
N VAL A 15 -0.83 0.59 -1.41
CA VAL A 15 -0.11 1.01 -2.61
C VAL A 15 -1.09 1.03 -3.77
N TYR A 16 -1.21 2.20 -4.37
CA TYR A 16 -2.12 2.47 -5.47
C TYR A 16 -1.33 2.49 -6.78
N VAL A 17 -1.80 1.75 -7.77
CA VAL A 17 -1.37 1.90 -9.16
C VAL A 17 -2.45 2.71 -9.84
N GLU A 18 -2.08 3.90 -10.33
CA GLU A 18 -3.04 4.94 -10.72
C GLU A 18 -3.94 5.30 -9.52
N GLU A 19 -5.24 5.04 -9.59
CA GLU A 19 -6.20 5.32 -8.53
C GLU A 19 -6.74 4.04 -7.86
N GLN A 20 -6.15 2.88 -8.19
CA GLN A 20 -6.62 1.59 -7.72
C GLN A 20 -5.70 1.00 -6.64
N LEU A 21 -6.28 0.72 -5.46
CA LEU A 21 -5.61 -0.03 -4.40
C LEU A 21 -5.25 -1.42 -4.94
N THR A 22 -3.95 -1.70 -5.05
CA THR A 22 -3.46 -2.91 -5.71
C THR A 22 -2.59 -3.77 -4.80
N TYR A 23 -1.88 -3.15 -3.85
CA TYR A 23 -1.01 -3.88 -2.93
C TYR A 23 -1.09 -3.30 -1.52
N SER A 24 -0.67 -4.11 -0.55
CA SER A 24 -0.24 -3.62 0.76
C SER A 24 1.29 -3.60 0.82
N GLY A 25 1.85 -2.61 1.52
CA GLY A 25 3.30 -2.45 1.57
C GLY A 25 3.82 -1.78 2.83
N LYS A 26 5.12 -1.95 3.09
CA LYS A 26 5.82 -1.28 4.18
C LYS A 26 6.74 -0.17 3.62
N PRO A 27 6.58 1.09 4.05
CA PRO A 27 7.49 2.15 3.66
C PRO A 27 8.91 1.90 4.18
N GLY A 28 9.91 2.29 3.40
CA GLY A 28 11.30 2.13 3.77
C GLY A 28 12.24 2.92 2.88
N LEU A 29 13.52 2.52 2.90
CA LEU A 29 14.57 3.11 2.09
C LEU A 29 15.21 2.02 1.22
N TYR A 30 15.43 2.34 -0.06
CA TYR A 30 16.32 1.60 -0.93
C TYR A 30 17.48 2.52 -1.32
N GLY A 31 18.63 2.31 -0.66
CA GLY A 31 19.74 3.25 -0.71
C GLY A 31 19.34 4.62 -0.14
N LYS A 32 19.41 5.66 -0.98
CA LYS A 32 19.02 7.04 -0.60
C LYS A 32 17.59 7.40 -0.99
N ASN A 33 16.87 6.47 -1.63
CA ASN A 33 15.53 6.72 -2.14
C ASN A 33 14.47 6.18 -1.18
N ARG A 34 13.35 6.90 -1.07
CA ARG A 34 12.13 6.36 -0.45
C ARG A 34 11.63 5.21 -1.32
N ALA A 35 11.30 4.11 -0.68
CA ALA A 35 10.80 2.91 -1.33
C ALA A 35 9.67 2.30 -0.51
N VAL A 36 8.95 1.37 -1.11
CA VAL A 36 7.94 0.55 -0.44
C VAL A 36 8.25 -0.91 -0.74
N GLN A 37 8.29 -1.73 0.30
CA GLN A 37 8.34 -3.19 0.16
C GLN A 37 6.91 -3.71 0.01
N ILE A 38 6.60 -4.36 -1.10
CA ILE A 38 5.31 -5.04 -1.29
C ILE A 38 5.24 -6.23 -0.33
N LEU A 39 4.16 -6.30 0.45
CA LEU A 39 3.89 -7.38 1.40
C LEU A 39 2.85 -8.35 0.86
N ASP A 40 1.79 -7.82 0.26
CA ASP A 40 0.69 -8.62 -0.28
C ASP A 40 0.02 -7.92 -1.48
N PHE A 41 -0.63 -8.69 -2.33
CA PHE A 41 -1.52 -8.17 -3.37
C PHE A 41 -2.93 -8.03 -2.81
N THR A 42 -3.59 -6.93 -3.15
CA THR A 42 -5.02 -6.80 -2.91
C THR A 42 -5.69 -7.64 -3.99
N ASP A 43 -6.19 -8.82 -3.60
CA ASP A 43 -6.89 -9.72 -4.51
C ASP A 43 -8.03 -8.93 -5.16
N LYS A 44 -7.93 -8.74 -6.47
CA LYS A 44 -9.10 -8.35 -7.25
C LYS A 44 -9.77 -9.69 -7.45
N ASP A 45 -10.90 -9.93 -6.79
CA ASP A 45 -11.86 -10.90 -7.29
C ASP A 45 -12.08 -10.51 -8.76
N VAL A 46 -11.38 -11.20 -9.66
CA VAL A 46 -11.80 -11.34 -11.05
C VAL A 46 -13.12 -12.06 -10.86
N GLU A 47 -14.23 -11.36 -11.04
CA GLU A 47 -15.47 -12.06 -11.29
C GLU A 47 -15.17 -12.97 -12.49
N GLU A 48 -14.94 -14.26 -12.20
CA GLU A 48 -14.90 -15.28 -13.24
C GLU A 48 -16.30 -15.24 -13.83
N ASP A 49 -16.43 -14.59 -15.00
CA ASP A 49 -17.64 -14.62 -15.82
C ASP A 49 -17.88 -16.09 -16.25
N GLU A 50 -18.61 -16.86 -15.44
CA GLU A 50 -19.34 -18.09 -15.85
C GLU A 50 -20.85 -17.98 -15.59
#